data_AF-A0A973YVG2-F1
#
_entry.id   AF-A0A973YVG2-F1
#
_cell.length_a   1.000
_cell.length_b   1.000
_cell.length_c   1.000
_cell.angle_alpha   90.00
_cell.angle_beta   90.00
_cell.angle_gamma   90.00
#
_symmetry.space_group_name_H-M   'P 1'
#
loop_
_entity.id
_entity.type
_entity.pdbx_description
1 polymer ?
#
loop_
_entity_poly.entity_id
_entity_poly.type
_entity_poly.pdbx_seq_one_letter_code
_entity_poly.pdbx_strand_id
1 'polypeptide(L)' 'MDSTAYVQLAVWFFGVLIAAGAVLWLWNTTLPRVFPGRVRTLRYFEALRLMLLAWLLFGAGAFGLTYALGAGIW' A
#
# COMPACT_ATOMS: atom_id res chain seq x y z
N MET A 1 27.55 0.54 -5.57
CA MET A 1 26.22 0.97 -5.08
C MET A 1 26.47 1.85 -3.88
N ASP A 2 25.99 3.08 -3.95
CA ASP A 2 26.31 4.11 -2.95
C ASP A 2 25.53 3.85 -1.66
N SER A 3 26.14 4.09 -0.50
CA SER A 3 25.55 3.87 0.83
C SER A 3 24.17 4.55 0.99
N THR A 4 23.99 5.69 0.32
CA THR A 4 22.75 6.45 0.24
C THR A 4 21.61 5.68 -0.44
N ALA A 5 21.89 4.89 -1.48
CA ALA A 5 20.88 4.09 -2.17
C ALA A 5 20.30 2.99 -1.26
N TYR A 6 21.15 2.34 -0.45
CA TYR A 6 20.71 1.34 0.52
C TYR A 6 19.83 1.95 1.61
N VAL A 7 20.16 3.14 2.09
CA VAL A 7 19.36 3.86 3.09
C VAL A 7 17.98 4.24 2.51
N GLN A 8 17.93 4.73 1.27
CA GLN A 8 16.66 5.05 0.60
C GLN A 8 15.77 3.81 0.43
N LEU A 9 16.34 2.69 -0.02
CA LEU A 9 15.61 1.43 -0.15
C LEU A 9 15.10 0.92 1.21
N ALA A 10 15.90 1.04 2.26
CA ALA A 10 15.50 0.66 3.61
C ALA A 10 14.32 1.51 4.11
N VAL A 11 14.41 2.84 3.99
CA VAL A 11 13.32 3.77 4.36
C VAL A 11 12.05 3.44 3.60
N TRP A 12 12.17 3.21 2.29
CA TRP A 12 11.04 2.83 1.45
C TRP A 12 10.40 1.51 1.90
N PHE A 13 11.22 0.48 2.14
CA PHE A 13 10.75 -0.82 2.61
C PHE A 13 10.03 -0.73 3.95
N PHE A 14 10.59 0.01 4.91
CA PHE A 14 9.94 0.25 6.21
C PHE A 14 8.63 1.02 6.06
N GLY A 15 8.56 2.01 5.17
CA GLY A 15 7.32 2.72 4.85
C GLY A 15 6.21 1.78 4.36
N VAL A 16 6.55 0.84 3.47
CA VAL A 16 5.60 -0.16 2.96
C VAL A 16 5.12 -1.10 4.09
N LEU A 17 6.01 -1.53 4.97
CA LEU A 17 5.61 -2.39 6.11
C LEU A 17 4.67 -1.65 7.06
N ILE A 18 4.95 -0.38 7.38
CA ILE A 18 4.09 0.43 8.24
C ILE A 18 2.71 0.63 7.60
N ALA A 19 2.66 0.94 6.30
CA ALA A 19 1.42 1.09 5.57
C ALA A 19 0.59 -0.21 5.56
N ALA A 20 1.23 -1.37 5.37
CA ALA A 20 0.54 -2.66 5.43
C ALA A 20 -0.05 -2.94 6.82
N GLY A 21 0.69 -2.61 7.88
CA GLY A 21 0.21 -2.67 9.25
C GLY A 21 -0.99 -1.74 9.51
N ALA A 22 -0.95 -0.52 8.97
CA ALA A 22 -2.06 0.43 9.08
C ALA A 22 -3.33 -0.07 8.36
N VAL A 23 -3.19 -0.63 7.15
CA VAL A 23 -4.30 -1.24 6.41
C VAL A 23 -4.89 -2.43 7.17
N LEU A 24 -4.03 -3.30 7.73
CA LEU A 24 -4.46 -4.41 8.57
C LEU A 24 -5.27 -3.92 9.78
N TRP A 25 -4.77 -2.88 10.46
CA TRP A 25 -5.40 -2.32 11.65
C TRP A 25 -6.75 -1.67 11.32
N LEU A 26 -6.81 -0.85 10.26
CA LEU A 26 -8.05 -0.26 9.78
C LEU A 26 -9.07 -1.33 9.39
N TRP A 27 -8.64 -2.35 8.66
CA TRP A 27 -9.52 -3.45 8.26
C TRP A 27 -10.09 -4.19 9.46
N ASN A 28 -9.24 -4.66 10.38
CA ASN A 28 -9.67 -5.47 11.52
C ASN A 28 -10.52 -4.66 12.53
N THR A 29 -10.41 -3.33 12.55
CA THR A 29 -11.22 -2.47 13.42
C THR A 29 -12.56 -2.05 12.79
N THR A 30 -12.63 -1.86 11.47
CA THR A 30 -13.83 -1.30 10.81
C THR A 30 -14.69 -2.35 10.13
N LEU A 31 -14.11 -3.19 9.27
CA LEU A 31 -14.89 -4.07 8.39
C LEU A 31 -15.64 -5.20 9.11
N PRO A 32 -15.07 -5.86 10.13
CA PRO A 32 -15.82 -6.80 10.96
C PRO A 32 -16.99 -6.15 11.72
N ARG A 33 -16.89 -4.84 12.03
CA ARG A 33 -17.95 -4.09 12.72
C ARG A 33 -19.05 -3.63 11.76
N VAL A 34 -18.69 -3.25 10.53
CA VAL A 34 -19.64 -2.78 9.51
C VAL A 34 -20.37 -3.95 8.83
N PHE A 35 -19.68 -5.08 8.62
CA PHE A 35 -20.25 -6.28 7.99
C PHE A 35 -20.14 -7.51 8.90
N PRO A 36 -20.95 -7.57 9.98
CA PRO A 36 -20.93 -8.69 10.90
C PRO A 36 -21.28 -9.99 10.17
N GLY A 37 -20.43 -11.02 10.31
CA GLY A 37 -20.66 -12.36 9.78
C GLY A 37 -20.36 -12.59 8.29
N ARG A 38 -20.06 -11.54 7.51
CA ARG A 38 -19.66 -11.68 6.09
C ARG A 38 -18.18 -11.48 5.82
N VAL A 39 -17.48 -10.72 6.68
CA VAL A 39 -16.09 -10.34 6.42
C VAL A 39 -15.19 -10.89 7.53
N ARG A 40 -14.19 -11.67 7.13
CA ARG A 40 -13.19 -12.24 8.02
C ARG A 40 -12.13 -11.19 8.40
N THR A 41 -11.57 -11.33 9.60
CA THR A 41 -10.36 -10.63 9.99
C THR A 41 -9.21 -11.06 9.08
N LEU A 42 -8.41 -10.08 8.64
CA LEU A 42 -7.23 -10.34 7.81
C LEU A 42 -6.03 -10.64 8.71
N ARG A 43 -5.15 -11.52 8.24
CA ARG A 43 -3.78 -11.65 8.74
C ARG A 43 -2.85 -10.65 8.04
N TYR A 44 -1.71 -10.34 8.68
CA TYR A 44 -0.75 -9.35 8.16
C TYR A 44 -0.33 -9.62 6.70
N PHE A 45 -0.04 -10.87 6.35
CA PHE A 45 0.31 -11.24 4.97
C PHE A 45 -0.86 -11.10 3.98
N GLU A 46 -2.10 -11.26 4.41
CA GLU A 46 -3.27 -11.07 3.55
C GLU A 46 -3.51 -9.58 3.32
N ALA A 47 -3.37 -8.75 4.35
CA ALA A 47 -3.41 -7.30 4.22
C ALA A 47 -2.27 -6.79 3.32
N LEU A 48 -1.06 -7.34 3.44
CA LEU A 48 0.06 -7.01 2.55
C LEU A 48 -0.26 -7.38 1.10
N ARG A 49 -0.81 -8.57 0.83
CA ARG A 49 -1.20 -8.99 -0.53
C ARG A 49 -2.30 -8.09 -1.10
N LEU A 50 -3.31 -7.75 -0.31
CA LEU A 50 -4.36 -6.81 -0.72
C LEU A 50 -3.80 -5.42 -0.96
N MET A 51 -2.86 -4.95 -0.14
CA MET A 51 -2.21 -3.66 -0.33
C MET A 51 -1.35 -3.66 -1.59
N LEU A 52 -0.60 -4.73 -1.87
CA LEU A 52 0.16 -4.87 -3.11
C LEU A 52 -0.75 -4.93 -4.33
N LEU A 53 -1.87 -5.66 -4.27
CA LEU A 53 -2.86 -5.70 -5.35
C LEU A 53 -3.53 -4.33 -5.54
N ALA A 54 -3.91 -3.65 -4.46
CA ALA A 54 -4.46 -2.30 -4.51
C ALA A 54 -3.42 -1.30 -5.03
N TRP A 55 -2.16 -1.46 -4.67
CA TRP A 55 -1.08 -0.63 -5.16
C TRP A 55 -0.74 -0.93 -6.62
N LEU A 56 -0.89 -2.17 -7.08
CA LEU A 56 -0.78 -2.50 -8.50
C LEU A 56 -1.96 -1.96 -9.32
N LEU A 57 -3.18 -1.99 -8.75
CA LEU A 57 -4.41 -1.58 -9.42
C LEU A 57 -4.60 -0.06 -9.42
N PHE A 58 -4.28 0.61 -8.32
CA PHE A 58 -4.46 2.05 -8.11
C PHE A 58 -3.14 2.83 -8.08
N GLY A 59 -2.05 2.22 -7.62
CA GLY A 59 -0.72 2.84 -7.62
C GLY A 59 -0.05 2.85 -9.00
N ALA A 60 -0.31 1.87 -9.88
CA ALA A 60 -0.01 2.03 -11.31
C ALA A 60 -0.79 3.20 -11.92
N GLY A 61 -2.00 3.47 -11.40
CA GLY A 61 -2.77 4.66 -11.71
C GLY A 61 -2.09 5.95 -11.22
N ALA A 62 -1.43 5.96 -10.06
CA ALA A 62 -0.65 7.11 -9.60
C ALA A 62 0.60 7.36 -10.46
N PHE A 63 1.34 6.31 -10.86
CA PHE A 63 2.42 6.43 -11.85
C PHE A 63 1.88 6.92 -13.21
N GLY A 64 0.72 6.41 -13.64
CA GLY A 64 0.03 6.88 -14.84
C GLY A 64 -0.46 8.31 -14.75
N LEU A 65 -0.91 8.79 -13.58
CA LEU A 65 -1.34 10.16 -13.34
C LEU A 65 -0.15 11.12 -13.26
N THR A 66 0.95 10.71 -12.63
CA THR A 66 2.21 11.48 -12.64
C THR A 66 2.82 11.52 -14.03
N TYR A 67 2.71 10.46 -14.82
CA TYR A 67 3.13 10.47 -16.23
C TYR A 67 2.18 11.32 -17.10
N ALA A 68 0.86 11.22 -16.91
CA ALA A 68 -0.13 11.98 -17.68
C ALA A 68 -0.17 13.48 -17.32
N LEU A 69 0.00 13.83 -16.04
CA LEU A 69 0.08 15.24 -15.59
C LEU A 69 1.50 15.81 -15.69
N GLY A 70 2.54 14.96 -15.71
CA GLY A 70 3.94 15.37 -15.90
C GLY A 70 4.37 15.48 -17.36
N ALA A 71 3.71 14.78 -18.29
CA ALA A 71 3.97 14.86 -19.74
C ALA A 71 3.19 15.99 -20.45
N GLY A 72 2.42 16.80 -19.71
CA GLY A 72 1.63 17.92 -20.25
C GLY A 72 2.23 19.31 -20.06
N ILE A 73 3.46 19.42 -19.51
CA ILE A 73 4.19 20.69 -19.35
C ILE A 73 5.47 20.61 -20.17
N TRP A 74 5.33 20.65 -21.50
CA TRP A 74 6.36 21.05 -22.47
C TRP A 74 5.69 21.75 -23.64
#